data_AF-A0A414BCC8-F1
#
_entry.id   AF-A0A414BCC8-F1
#
_cell.length_a   1.000
_cell.length_b   1.000
_cell.length_c   1.000
_cell.angle_alpha   90.00
_cell.angle_beta   90.00
_cell.angle_gamma   90.00
#
_symmetry.space_group_name_H-M   'P 1'
#
loop_
_entity.id
_entity.type
_entity.pdbx_description
1 polymer ?
#
loop_
_entity_poly.entity_id
_entity_poly.type
_entity_poly.pdbx_seq_one_letter_code
_entity_poly.pdbx_strand_id
1 'polypeptide(L)'
;MPRKCLVNFDNSSQLADIYAEKMSGDLDKTKVINWYSPIGKICNSINLKFQYCSMFLLFLYISTRNINKYKLTALIIGCINPVLYTLSLSGRSAVVFTSLNAVLSFFLLRNYIQDREILKKIKVFSLIIFSSFILLFAIMTIARYSTNEGAQSVSILGWISLYAGEGTLNFNEYMWHTKAYTEGDNCFAFFKDAIGLDTFVDLFKRRNYWGAKTGISPSIFYTFIGDIFSDFGFLTIPFILTISFILIRRIYRKRIVSSNHLYWLYVWGMLCITGFTCYTYKVYSASLDLLCGLIILYLINSPLGINSRKNRIPLYPYNDRKRN
;
A
#
# COMPACT_ATOMS: atom_id res chain seq x y z
N MET A 1 -31.47 22.49 -37.04
CA MET A 1 -31.64 22.82 -35.61
C MET A 1 -30.89 21.80 -34.76
N PRO A 2 -29.80 22.18 -34.07
CA PRO A 2 -29.09 21.27 -33.18
C PRO A 2 -29.62 21.43 -31.75
N ARG A 3 -30.10 20.35 -31.12
CA ARG A 3 -30.12 20.27 -29.65
C ARG A 3 -28.85 19.57 -29.20
N LYS A 4 -27.88 20.39 -28.80
CA LYS A 4 -26.78 20.00 -27.91
C LYS A 4 -27.41 19.35 -26.67
N CYS A 5 -27.29 18.03 -26.51
CA CYS A 5 -27.32 17.43 -25.19
C CYS A 5 -25.98 17.75 -24.52
N LEU A 6 -25.92 18.92 -23.90
CA LEU A 6 -24.98 19.17 -22.81
C LEU A 6 -25.40 18.23 -21.68
N VAL A 7 -24.79 17.05 -21.62
CA VAL A 7 -24.77 16.26 -20.39
C VAL A 7 -23.97 17.08 -19.40
N ASN A 8 -24.65 17.69 -18.43
CA ASN A 8 -24.00 18.22 -17.24
C ASN A 8 -23.39 17.02 -16.51
N PHE A 9 -22.07 16.87 -16.63
CA PHE A 9 -21.29 15.88 -15.90
C PHE A 9 -21.05 16.39 -14.48
N ASP A 10 -21.96 16.09 -13.56
CA ASP A 10 -21.62 16.12 -12.14
C ASP A 10 -20.79 14.88 -11.83
N ASN A 11 -19.47 14.98 -12.04
CA ASN A 11 -18.50 13.89 -11.77
C ASN A 11 -18.59 13.37 -10.32
N SER A 12 -19.17 14.15 -9.40
CA SER A 12 -19.36 13.78 -8.00
C SER A 12 -20.44 12.70 -7.78
N SER A 13 -21.56 12.75 -8.51
CA SER A 13 -22.64 11.77 -8.37
C SER A 13 -22.22 10.41 -8.92
N GLN A 14 -21.57 10.39 -10.10
CA GLN A 14 -21.04 9.16 -10.68
C GLN A 14 -19.98 8.47 -9.79
N LEU A 15 -19.09 9.24 -9.15
CA LEU A 15 -18.11 8.69 -8.21
C LEU A 15 -18.78 8.15 -6.94
N ALA A 16 -19.87 8.76 -6.48
CA ALA A 16 -20.64 8.28 -5.33
C ALA A 16 -21.36 6.96 -5.67
N ASP A 17 -21.93 6.84 -6.88
CA ASP A 17 -22.58 5.62 -7.35
C ASP A 17 -21.58 4.47 -7.50
N ILE A 18 -20.42 4.72 -8.10
CA ILE A 18 -19.31 3.74 -8.20
C ILE A 18 -18.86 3.28 -6.81
N TYR A 19 -18.81 4.20 -5.84
CA TYR A 19 -18.47 3.84 -4.46
C TYR A 19 -19.54 2.97 -3.80
N ALA A 20 -20.82 3.28 -4.01
CA ALA A 20 -21.94 2.50 -3.48
C ALA A 20 -21.97 1.08 -4.05
N GLU A 21 -21.86 0.92 -5.38
CA GLU A 21 -21.79 -0.39 -6.05
C GLU A 21 -20.58 -1.21 -5.58
N LYS A 22 -19.44 -0.56 -5.34
CA LYS A 22 -18.25 -1.23 -4.76
C LYS A 22 -18.51 -1.75 -3.35
N MET A 23 -19.24 -1.00 -2.52
CA MET A 23 -19.54 -1.39 -1.15
C MET A 23 -20.63 -2.47 -1.06
N SER A 24 -21.53 -2.57 -2.05
CA SER A 24 -22.50 -3.67 -2.14
C SER A 24 -21.88 -4.97 -2.69
N GLY A 25 -20.73 -4.88 -3.37
CA GLY A 25 -20.08 -6.01 -4.02
C GLY A 25 -20.51 -6.22 -5.47
N ASP A 26 -21.43 -5.40 -5.98
CA ASP A 26 -22.00 -5.48 -7.32
C ASP A 26 -21.38 -4.48 -8.31
N LEU A 27 -20.11 -4.10 -8.09
CA LEU A 27 -19.43 -3.13 -8.95
C LEU A 27 -19.44 -3.61 -10.41
N ASP A 28 -20.13 -2.85 -11.26
CA ASP A 28 -20.09 -3.08 -12.70
C ASP A 28 -18.72 -2.65 -13.24
N LYS A 29 -17.83 -3.63 -13.33
CA LYS A 29 -16.46 -3.45 -13.82
C LYS A 29 -16.44 -2.88 -15.24
N THR A 30 -17.49 -3.04 -16.04
CA THR A 30 -17.53 -2.51 -17.41
C THR A 30 -17.60 -0.97 -17.43
N LYS A 31 -18.27 -0.34 -16.46
CA LYS A 31 -18.36 1.12 -16.34
C LYS A 31 -17.00 1.78 -16.12
N VAL A 32 -16.13 1.14 -15.34
CA VAL A 32 -14.78 1.65 -15.01
C VAL A 32 -13.75 1.24 -16.07
N ILE A 33 -13.87 0.04 -16.63
CA ILE A 33 -12.88 -0.52 -17.57
C ILE A 33 -12.95 0.12 -18.97
N ASN A 34 -14.02 0.85 -19.31
CA ASN A 34 -14.17 1.48 -20.63
C ASN A 34 -13.22 2.66 -20.90
N TRP A 35 -12.47 3.15 -19.91
CA TRP A 35 -11.54 4.27 -20.10
C TRP A 35 -10.19 3.84 -20.71
N TYR A 36 -9.90 2.55 -20.70
CA TYR A 36 -8.66 2.02 -21.26
C TYR A 36 -8.89 1.36 -22.62
N SER A 37 -7.97 1.61 -23.57
CA SER A 37 -7.84 0.77 -24.75
C SER A 37 -7.53 -0.68 -24.35
N PRO A 38 -7.76 -1.69 -25.21
CA PRO A 38 -7.45 -3.09 -24.90
C PRO A 38 -6.00 -3.30 -24.42
N ILE A 39 -5.04 -2.64 -25.06
CA ILE A 39 -3.62 -2.66 -24.64
C ILE A 39 -3.45 -1.95 -23.30
N GLY A 40 -4.12 -0.81 -23.11
CA GLY A 40 -4.13 -0.09 -21.84
C GLY A 40 -4.63 -0.94 -20.67
N LYS A 41 -5.64 -1.80 -20.89
CA LYS A 41 -6.15 -2.74 -19.87
C LYS A 41 -5.06 -3.71 -19.43
N ILE A 42 -4.37 -4.33 -20.39
CA ILE A 42 -3.27 -5.27 -20.10
C ILE A 42 -2.14 -4.58 -19.34
N CYS A 43 -1.70 -3.42 -19.82
CA CYS A 43 -0.64 -2.64 -19.17
C CYS A 43 -1.04 -2.21 -17.75
N ASN A 44 -2.29 -1.79 -17.54
CA ASN A 44 -2.81 -1.41 -16.22
C ASN A 44 -2.84 -2.62 -15.28
N SER A 45 -3.35 -3.78 -15.74
CA SER A 45 -3.38 -5.00 -14.94
C SER A 45 -1.97 -5.43 -14.50
N ILE A 46 -0.99 -5.38 -15.40
CA ILE A 46 0.40 -5.68 -15.08
C ILE A 46 0.96 -4.67 -14.08
N ASN A 47 0.73 -3.37 -14.28
CA ASN A 47 1.18 -2.32 -13.38
C ASN A 47 0.64 -2.52 -11.95
N LEU A 48 -0.67 -2.79 -11.83
CA LEU A 48 -1.31 -3.02 -10.54
C LEU A 48 -0.72 -4.21 -9.79
N LYS A 49 -0.27 -5.27 -10.49
CA LYS A 49 0.43 -6.41 -9.85
C LYS A 49 1.75 -6.04 -9.19
N PHE A 50 2.39 -4.96 -9.63
CA PHE A 50 3.67 -4.48 -9.08
C PHE A 50 3.53 -3.25 -8.20
N GLN A 51 2.31 -2.80 -7.91
CA GLN A 51 2.05 -1.54 -7.20
C GLN A 51 2.80 -1.43 -5.86
N TYR A 52 2.96 -2.53 -5.11
CA TYR A 52 3.64 -2.51 -3.82
C TYR A 52 5.17 -2.45 -3.91
N CYS A 53 5.79 -2.85 -5.02
CA CYS A 53 7.23 -2.71 -5.24
C CYS A 53 7.62 -1.49 -6.10
N SER A 54 6.68 -0.89 -6.84
CA SER A 54 6.96 0.21 -7.79
C SER A 54 7.73 1.37 -7.18
N MET A 55 7.33 1.85 -6.00
CA MET A 55 8.00 2.98 -5.34
C MET A 55 9.42 2.62 -4.88
N PHE A 56 9.59 1.43 -4.29
CA PHE A 56 10.91 0.93 -3.93
C PHE A 56 11.82 0.80 -5.15
N LEU A 57 11.31 0.26 -6.27
CA LEU A 57 12.04 0.14 -7.53
C LEU A 57 12.45 1.50 -8.11
N LEU A 58 11.58 2.51 -8.04
CA LEU A 58 11.88 3.87 -8.46
C LEU A 58 13.08 4.44 -7.67
N PHE A 59 13.04 4.38 -6.34
CA PHE A 59 14.13 4.88 -5.51
C PHE A 59 15.41 4.04 -5.63
N LEU A 60 15.27 2.73 -5.83
CA LEU A 60 16.40 1.85 -6.10
C LEU A 60 17.09 2.24 -7.42
N TYR A 61 16.31 2.53 -8.46
CA TYR A 61 16.83 2.96 -9.74
C TYR A 61 17.49 4.35 -9.68
N ILE A 62 16.90 5.30 -8.95
CA ILE A 62 17.50 6.62 -8.72
C ILE A 62 18.82 6.53 -7.93
N SER A 63 18.99 5.47 -7.13
CA SER A 63 20.25 5.21 -6.41
C SER A 63 21.37 4.72 -7.34
N THR A 64 21.11 4.51 -8.63
CA THR A 64 22.14 4.18 -9.64
C THR A 64 22.83 5.42 -10.19
N ARG A 65 24.03 5.23 -10.76
CA ARG A 65 24.80 6.32 -11.38
C ARG A 65 24.27 6.78 -12.74
N ASN A 66 23.80 5.84 -13.55
CA ASN A 66 23.49 6.07 -14.96
C ASN A 66 21.98 6.04 -15.17
N ILE A 67 21.34 7.19 -14.97
CA ILE A 67 19.89 7.32 -15.07
C ILE A 67 19.50 7.62 -16.52
N ASN A 68 18.89 6.63 -17.17
CA ASN A 68 18.20 6.83 -18.44
C ASN A 68 16.83 7.47 -18.20
N LYS A 69 16.55 8.60 -18.88
CA LYS A 69 15.30 9.37 -18.75
C LYS A 69 14.04 8.57 -19.09
N TYR A 70 14.07 7.70 -20.10
CA TYR A 70 12.91 6.90 -20.50
C TYR A 70 12.53 5.87 -19.44
N LYS A 71 13.54 5.17 -18.88
CA LYS A 71 13.32 4.22 -17.77
C LYS A 71 12.82 4.93 -16.51
N LEU A 72 13.38 6.11 -16.20
CA LEU A 72 12.93 6.92 -15.07
C LEU A 72 11.46 7.34 -15.25
N THR A 73 11.09 7.88 -16.42
CA THR A 73 9.72 8.27 -16.73
C THR A 73 8.77 7.08 -16.65
N ALA A 74 9.16 5.91 -17.17
CA ALA A 74 8.35 4.70 -17.09
C ALA A 74 8.10 4.27 -15.62
N LEU A 75 9.11 4.33 -14.75
CA LEU A 75 8.95 4.02 -13.32
C LEU A 75 8.07 5.05 -12.59
N ILE A 76 8.18 6.34 -12.94
CA ILE A 76 7.32 7.40 -12.38
C ILE A 76 5.86 7.17 -12.78
N ILE A 77 5.58 6.91 -14.06
CA ILE A 77 4.25 6.55 -14.54
C ILE A 77 3.77 5.26 -13.84
N GLY A 78 4.68 4.31 -13.66
CA GLY A 78 4.50 3.09 -12.88
C GLY A 78 3.91 3.35 -11.49
N CYS A 79 4.42 4.36 -10.79
CA CYS A 79 3.98 4.73 -9.44
C CYS A 79 2.69 5.57 -9.44
N ILE A 80 2.48 6.41 -10.46
CA ILE A 80 1.31 7.31 -10.54
C ILE A 80 0.05 6.55 -10.95
N ASN A 81 0.16 5.57 -11.87
CA ASN A 81 -0.99 4.89 -12.45
C ASN A 81 -1.90 4.19 -11.40
N PRO A 82 -1.39 3.42 -10.41
CA PRO A 82 -2.24 2.84 -9.36
C PRO A 82 -3.01 3.88 -8.54
N VAL A 83 -2.42 5.06 -8.34
CA VAL A 83 -3.08 6.18 -7.64
C VAL A 83 -4.24 6.71 -8.45
N LEU A 84 -4.03 6.98 -9.74
CA LEU A 84 -5.09 7.44 -10.64
C LEU A 84 -6.22 6.41 -10.77
N TYR A 85 -5.85 5.12 -10.91
CA TYR A 85 -6.82 4.02 -10.95
C TYR A 85 -7.65 3.96 -9.67
N THR A 86 -7.03 4.10 -8.49
CA THR A 86 -7.78 4.04 -7.23
C THR A 86 -8.65 5.28 -7.01
N LEU A 87 -8.18 6.47 -7.41
CA LEU A 87 -8.97 7.70 -7.38
C LEU A 87 -10.18 7.62 -8.31
N SER A 88 -10.04 6.98 -9.48
CA SER A 88 -11.18 6.73 -10.38
C SER A 88 -12.23 5.78 -9.80
N LEU A 89 -11.83 4.94 -8.85
CA LEU A 89 -12.71 4.06 -8.08
C LEU A 89 -13.15 4.69 -6.76
N SER A 90 -13.11 6.03 -6.67
CA SER A 90 -13.46 6.82 -5.49
C SER A 90 -12.62 6.51 -4.24
N GLY A 91 -11.49 5.81 -4.41
CA GLY A 91 -10.56 5.45 -3.35
C GLY A 91 -9.53 6.55 -3.11
N ARG A 92 -9.63 7.22 -1.96
CA ARG A 92 -8.71 8.32 -1.59
C ARG A 92 -7.48 7.86 -0.81
N SER A 93 -7.55 6.66 -0.21
CA SER A 93 -6.47 6.07 0.59
C SER A 93 -5.19 5.83 -0.22
N ALA A 94 -5.29 5.61 -1.54
CA ALA A 94 -4.12 5.40 -2.39
C ALA A 94 -3.16 6.59 -2.39
N VAL A 95 -3.66 7.83 -2.32
CA VAL A 95 -2.81 9.03 -2.26
C VAL A 95 -2.02 9.06 -0.95
N VAL A 96 -2.69 8.80 0.17
CA VAL A 96 -2.07 8.75 1.50
C VAL A 96 -1.01 7.66 1.56
N PHE A 97 -1.38 6.42 1.20
CA PHE A 97 -0.46 5.28 1.28
C PHE A 97 0.70 5.40 0.30
N THR A 98 0.49 5.93 -0.90
CA THR A 98 1.59 6.18 -1.85
C THR A 98 2.52 7.30 -1.36
N SER A 99 1.99 8.31 -0.68
CA SER A 99 2.81 9.38 -0.09
C SER A 99 3.67 8.85 1.05
N LEU A 100 3.09 8.08 1.98
CA LEU A 100 3.83 7.40 3.04
C LEU A 100 4.89 6.44 2.47
N ASN A 101 4.55 5.75 1.38
CA ASN A 101 5.46 4.87 0.66
C ASN A 101 6.66 5.63 0.05
N ALA A 102 6.42 6.77 -0.60
CA ALA A 102 7.47 7.62 -1.13
C ALA A 102 8.40 8.14 -0.02
N VAL A 103 7.83 8.56 1.12
CA VAL A 103 8.59 9.01 2.30
C VAL A 103 9.47 7.88 2.82
N LEU A 104 8.92 6.69 3.07
CA LEU A 104 9.68 5.53 3.54
C LEU A 104 10.81 5.17 2.56
N SER A 105 10.49 5.07 1.27
CA SER A 105 11.45 4.75 0.22
C SER A 105 12.60 5.77 0.17
N PHE A 106 12.28 7.07 0.28
CA PHE A 106 13.27 8.13 0.37
C PHE A 106 14.17 7.95 1.60
N PHE A 107 13.62 7.81 2.80
CA PHE A 107 14.44 7.65 4.01
C PHE A 107 15.31 6.39 3.98
N LEU A 108 14.77 5.29 3.42
CA LEU A 108 15.48 4.03 3.28
C LEU A 108 16.64 4.11 2.30
N LEU A 109 16.47 4.84 1.18
CA LEU A 109 17.43 4.83 0.07
C LEU A 109 18.24 6.12 -0.12
N ARG A 110 17.91 7.24 0.55
CA ARG A 110 18.55 8.56 0.38
C ARG A 110 20.07 8.55 0.51
N ASN A 111 20.61 7.67 1.35
CA ASN A 111 22.06 7.58 1.58
C ASN A 111 22.79 6.86 0.44
N TYR A 112 22.07 6.14 -0.43
CA TYR A 112 22.61 5.47 -1.61
C TYR A 112 22.48 6.32 -2.88
N ILE A 113 21.69 7.40 -2.86
CA ILE A 113 21.57 8.35 -3.96
C ILE A 113 22.83 9.22 -4.00
N GLN A 114 23.60 9.09 -5.08
CA GLN A 114 24.90 9.75 -5.23
C GLN A 114 24.79 11.17 -5.75
N ASP A 115 23.80 11.45 -6.62
CA ASP A 115 23.59 12.75 -7.21
C ASP A 115 22.89 13.71 -6.22
N ARG A 116 23.62 14.75 -5.81
CA ARG A 116 23.12 15.76 -4.86
C ARG A 116 22.06 16.68 -5.48
N GLU A 117 22.10 16.91 -6.78
CA GLU A 117 21.09 17.72 -7.47
C GLU A 117 19.76 16.97 -7.54
N ILE A 118 19.79 15.65 -7.75
CA ILE A 118 18.59 14.82 -7.65
C ILE A 118 18.00 14.87 -6.25
N LEU A 119 18.84 14.77 -5.20
CA LEU A 119 18.36 14.90 -3.82
C LEU A 119 17.70 16.26 -3.54
N LYS A 120 18.27 17.36 -4.04
CA LYS A 120 17.65 18.69 -3.92
C LYS A 120 16.30 18.74 -4.63
N LYS A 121 16.24 18.26 -5.88
CA LYS A 121 14.98 18.19 -6.66
C LYS A 121 13.92 17.38 -5.92
N ILE A 122 14.25 16.19 -5.43
CA ILE A 122 13.31 15.35 -4.66
C ILE A 122 12.77 16.12 -3.46
N LYS A 123 13.61 16.81 -2.68
CA LYS A 123 13.16 17.60 -1.53
C LYS A 123 12.21 18.73 -1.93
N VAL A 124 12.54 19.48 -2.96
CA VAL A 124 11.71 20.60 -3.45
C VAL A 124 10.37 20.08 -3.97
N PHE A 125 10.37 19.04 -4.82
CA PHE A 125 9.14 18.43 -5.32
C PHE A 125 8.29 17.84 -4.19
N SER A 126 8.92 17.20 -3.20
CA SER A 126 8.22 16.66 -2.03
C SER A 126 7.54 17.76 -1.24
N LEU A 127 8.21 18.91 -1.03
CA LEU A 127 7.62 20.06 -0.34
C LEU A 127 6.41 20.60 -1.10
N ILE A 128 6.51 20.77 -2.42
CA ILE A 128 5.40 21.27 -3.25
C ILE A 128 4.20 20.30 -3.17
N ILE A 129 4.43 19.01 -3.41
CA ILE A 129 3.38 17.99 -3.40
C ILE A 129 2.73 17.89 -2.01
N PHE A 130 3.54 17.89 -0.94
CA PHE A 130 3.04 17.79 0.42
C PHE A 130 2.19 19.01 0.81
N SER A 131 2.64 20.22 0.47
CA SER A 131 1.86 21.44 0.69
C SER A 131 0.53 21.42 -0.08
N SER A 132 0.54 21.01 -1.35
CA SER A 132 -0.69 20.85 -2.14
C SER A 132 -1.62 19.79 -1.54
N PHE A 133 -1.08 18.69 -1.04
CA PHE A 133 -1.86 17.62 -0.42
C PHE A 133 -2.51 18.07 0.89
N ILE A 134 -1.78 18.77 1.77
CA ILE A 134 -2.35 19.33 3.01
C ILE A 134 -3.52 20.27 2.68
N LEU A 135 -3.35 21.14 1.68
CA LEU A 135 -4.41 22.06 1.26
C LEU A 135 -5.65 21.31 0.78
N LEU A 136 -5.48 20.33 -0.12
CA LEU A 136 -6.59 19.51 -0.63
C LEU A 136 -7.27 18.71 0.49
N PHE A 137 -6.49 18.11 1.39
CA PHE A 137 -7.01 17.35 2.51
C PHE A 137 -7.79 18.24 3.48
N ALA A 138 -7.30 19.44 3.77
CA ALA A 138 -8.00 20.42 4.60
C ALA A 138 -9.33 20.83 3.97
N ILE A 139 -9.35 21.15 2.67
CA ILE A 139 -10.58 21.48 1.92
C ILE A 139 -11.59 20.34 2.02
N MET A 140 -11.17 19.10 1.73
CA MET A 140 -12.09 17.96 1.80
C MET A 140 -12.58 17.68 3.21
N THR A 141 -11.72 17.85 4.22
CA THR A 141 -12.07 17.58 5.62
C THR A 141 -13.10 18.61 6.10
N ILE A 142 -12.88 19.89 5.80
CA ILE A 142 -13.84 20.96 6.11
C ILE A 142 -15.15 20.72 5.37
N ALA A 143 -15.12 20.43 4.07
CA ALA A 143 -16.31 20.16 3.27
C ALA A 143 -17.10 18.95 3.80
N ARG A 144 -16.41 17.89 4.25
CA ARG A 144 -17.06 16.71 4.84
C ARG A 144 -17.64 17.03 6.21
N TYR A 145 -16.93 17.79 7.03
CA TYR A 145 -17.40 18.20 8.36
C TYR A 145 -18.64 19.10 8.25
N SER A 146 -18.67 20.03 7.28
CA SER A 146 -19.80 20.94 7.08
C SER A 146 -21.05 20.27 6.52
N THR A 147 -20.92 19.11 5.88
CA THR A 147 -22.04 18.43 5.18
C THR A 147 -22.58 17.20 5.91
N ASN A 148 -21.91 16.70 6.95
CA ASN A 148 -22.30 15.47 7.65
C ASN A 148 -22.73 15.81 9.09
N GLU A 149 -24.03 15.74 9.38
CA GLU A 149 -24.59 16.03 10.72
C GLU A 149 -23.94 15.18 11.82
N GLY A 150 -23.67 13.90 11.53
CA GLY A 150 -22.94 13.01 12.43
C GLY A 150 -21.49 13.45 12.70
N ALA A 151 -20.82 14.11 11.74
CA ALA A 151 -19.47 14.64 11.95
C ALA A 151 -19.48 15.89 12.84
N GLN A 152 -20.55 16.68 12.82
CA GLN A 152 -20.71 17.88 13.65
C GLN A 152 -21.03 17.55 15.11
N SER A 153 -21.35 16.30 15.43
CA SER A 153 -21.53 15.83 16.81
C SER A 153 -20.22 15.78 17.62
N VAL A 154 -19.07 15.91 16.95
CA VAL A 154 -17.74 15.91 17.56
C VAL A 154 -16.98 17.13 17.07
N SER A 155 -16.05 17.69 17.86
CA SER A 155 -15.22 18.80 17.38
C SER A 155 -14.41 18.39 16.14
N ILE A 156 -14.06 19.34 15.28
CA ILE A 156 -13.23 19.05 14.09
C ILE A 156 -11.90 18.37 14.45
N LEU A 157 -11.31 18.73 15.60
CA LEU A 157 -10.12 18.06 16.14
C LEU A 157 -10.43 16.63 16.59
N GLY A 158 -11.58 16.40 17.22
CA GLY A 158 -12.05 15.05 17.56
C GLY A 158 -12.27 14.20 16.32
N TRP A 159 -12.89 14.76 15.27
CA TRP A 159 -13.09 14.10 13.99
C TRP A 159 -11.77 13.73 13.30
N ILE A 160 -10.79 14.63 13.32
CA ILE A 160 -9.43 14.34 12.82
C ILE A 160 -8.76 13.26 13.67
N SER A 161 -8.93 13.31 14.99
CA SER A 161 -8.33 12.36 15.93
C SER A 161 -8.86 10.94 15.75
N LEU A 162 -10.11 10.77 15.29
CA LEU A 162 -10.66 9.45 14.94
C LEU A 162 -9.83 8.79 13.82
N TYR A 163 -9.38 9.52 12.80
CA TYR A 163 -8.52 8.93 11.75
C TYR A 163 -7.18 8.40 12.28
N ALA A 164 -6.70 8.93 13.41
CA ALA A 164 -5.46 8.50 14.04
C ALA A 164 -5.65 7.35 15.06
N GLY A 165 -6.80 7.31 15.74
CA GLY A 165 -7.01 6.45 16.91
C GLY A 165 -8.13 5.41 16.78
N GLU A 166 -9.02 5.51 15.79
CA GLU A 166 -10.21 4.66 15.64
C GLU A 166 -9.85 3.18 15.66
N GLY A 167 -8.81 2.77 14.92
CA GLY A 167 -8.39 1.35 14.88
C GLY A 167 -7.96 0.80 16.24
N THR A 168 -7.35 1.63 17.10
CA THR A 168 -6.92 1.25 18.46
C THR A 168 -8.11 1.21 19.41
N LEU A 169 -9.04 2.17 19.30
CA LEU A 169 -10.28 2.17 20.09
C LEU A 169 -11.14 0.96 19.76
N ASN A 170 -11.32 0.67 18.46
CA ASN A 170 -12.03 -0.51 17.99
C ASN A 170 -11.38 -1.79 18.50
N PHE A 171 -10.04 -1.84 18.53
CA PHE A 171 -9.33 -2.99 19.06
C PHE A 171 -9.70 -3.25 20.52
N ASN A 172 -9.65 -2.22 21.37
CA ASN A 172 -9.98 -2.33 22.79
C ASN A 172 -11.46 -2.72 23.00
N GLU A 173 -12.37 -2.06 22.29
CA GLU A 173 -13.81 -2.24 22.48
C GLU A 173 -14.31 -3.59 21.96
N TYR A 174 -13.82 -4.01 20.79
CA TYR A 174 -14.39 -5.16 20.07
C TYR A 174 -13.39 -6.31 19.94
N MET A 175 -12.20 -6.07 19.38
CA MET A 175 -11.27 -7.15 19.01
C MET A 175 -10.71 -7.89 20.23
N TRP A 176 -10.41 -7.15 21.30
CA TRP A 176 -9.91 -7.71 22.56
C TRP A 176 -10.91 -8.69 23.18
N HIS A 177 -12.20 -8.46 22.94
CA HIS A 177 -13.32 -9.23 23.45
C HIS A 177 -13.95 -10.16 22.39
N THR A 178 -13.22 -10.47 21.31
CA THR A 178 -13.72 -11.37 20.26
C THR A 178 -14.10 -12.74 20.80
N LYS A 179 -15.18 -13.31 20.27
CA LYS A 179 -15.67 -14.65 20.66
C LYS A 179 -14.97 -15.79 19.93
N ALA A 180 -14.31 -15.49 18.82
CA ALA A 180 -13.61 -16.45 17.98
C ALA A 180 -12.43 -15.79 17.26
N TYR A 181 -11.47 -16.62 16.83
CA TYR A 181 -10.38 -16.20 15.96
C TYR A 181 -10.63 -16.68 14.54
N THR A 182 -10.15 -15.94 13.55
CA THR A 182 -10.39 -16.17 12.12
C THR A 182 -9.46 -17.19 11.48
N GLU A 183 -8.58 -17.83 12.26
CA GLU A 183 -7.80 -19.00 11.86
C GLU A 183 -6.99 -18.80 10.57
N GLY A 184 -6.47 -17.59 10.36
CA GLY A 184 -5.66 -17.21 9.20
C GLY A 184 -6.47 -16.78 7.98
N ASP A 185 -7.81 -16.84 7.99
CA ASP A 185 -8.64 -16.39 6.86
C ASP A 185 -8.63 -14.86 6.71
N ASN A 186 -8.27 -14.13 7.76
CA ASN A 186 -8.26 -12.68 7.70
C ASN A 186 -7.00 -12.17 6.97
N CYS A 187 -5.81 -12.51 7.46
CA CYS A 187 -4.54 -11.98 6.93
C CYS A 187 -3.77 -12.96 6.03
N PHE A 188 -4.02 -14.26 6.17
CA PHE A 188 -3.21 -15.32 5.56
C PHE A 188 -3.98 -16.17 4.55
N ALA A 189 -5.15 -15.70 4.10
CA ALA A 189 -6.02 -16.44 3.19
C ALA A 189 -5.30 -16.92 1.93
N PHE A 190 -4.49 -16.06 1.31
CA PHE A 190 -3.69 -16.42 0.15
C PHE A 190 -2.72 -17.57 0.44
N PHE A 191 -2.03 -17.54 1.58
CA PHE A 191 -1.06 -18.58 1.93
C PHE A 191 -1.74 -19.90 2.28
N LYS A 192 -2.90 -19.87 2.96
CA LYS A 192 -3.72 -21.06 3.23
C LYS A 192 -4.12 -21.75 1.92
N ASP A 193 -4.67 -20.98 0.98
CA ASP A 193 -5.08 -21.47 -0.34
C ASP A 193 -3.90 -22.09 -1.09
N ALA A 194 -2.74 -21.42 -1.09
CA ALA A 194 -1.54 -21.88 -1.77
C ALA A 194 -0.98 -23.22 -1.26
N ILE A 195 -1.28 -23.60 -0.02
CA ILE A 195 -0.89 -24.90 0.57
C ILE A 195 -2.05 -25.90 0.63
N GLY A 196 -3.19 -25.58 0.00
CA GLY A 196 -4.35 -26.47 -0.09
C GLY A 196 -5.23 -26.51 1.17
N LEU A 197 -5.16 -25.51 2.04
CA LEU A 197 -6.06 -25.37 3.18
C LEU A 197 -7.30 -24.55 2.81
N ASP A 198 -8.44 -24.93 3.38
CA ASP A 198 -9.71 -24.22 3.20
C ASP A 198 -9.62 -22.78 3.72
N THR A 199 -10.14 -21.85 2.91
CA THR A 199 -10.07 -20.40 3.17
C THR A 199 -11.04 -19.63 2.27
N PHE A 200 -11.11 -18.31 2.46
CA PHE A 200 -11.97 -17.42 1.69
C PHE A 200 -11.16 -16.53 0.74
N VAL A 201 -11.37 -16.70 -0.57
CA VAL A 201 -10.88 -15.78 -1.60
C VAL A 201 -11.75 -14.51 -1.68
N ASP A 202 -13.06 -14.68 -1.49
CA ASP A 202 -14.04 -13.60 -1.56
C ASP A 202 -14.15 -12.85 -0.22
N LEU A 203 -14.02 -11.52 -0.28
CA LEU A 203 -14.05 -10.65 0.90
C LEU A 203 -15.40 -10.70 1.61
N PHE A 204 -16.52 -10.71 0.88
CA PHE A 204 -17.85 -10.61 1.45
C PHE A 204 -18.27 -11.93 2.10
N LYS A 205 -18.00 -13.06 1.46
CA LYS A 205 -18.21 -14.40 2.05
C LYS A 205 -17.45 -14.55 3.35
N ARG A 206 -16.17 -14.14 3.38
CA ARG A 206 -15.35 -14.15 4.60
C ARG A 206 -15.99 -13.31 5.71
N ARG A 207 -16.37 -12.08 5.38
CA ARG A 207 -16.98 -11.12 6.32
C ARG A 207 -18.27 -11.65 6.92
N ASN A 208 -19.14 -12.25 6.10
CA ASN A 208 -20.41 -12.81 6.55
C ASN A 208 -20.19 -14.02 7.47
N TYR A 209 -19.27 -14.93 7.11
CA TYR A 209 -18.96 -16.10 7.91
C TYR A 209 -18.34 -15.74 9.26
N TRP A 210 -17.28 -14.93 9.25
CA TRP A 210 -16.56 -14.59 10.47
C TRP A 210 -17.26 -13.55 11.33
N GLY A 211 -17.96 -12.58 10.74
CA GLY A 211 -18.66 -11.54 11.52
C GLY A 211 -19.67 -12.11 12.50
N ALA A 212 -20.42 -13.14 12.10
CA ALA A 212 -21.35 -13.84 12.98
C ALA A 212 -20.64 -14.60 14.11
N LYS A 213 -19.47 -15.19 13.84
CA LYS A 213 -18.71 -16.02 14.80
C LYS A 213 -17.90 -15.21 15.79
N THR A 214 -17.23 -14.15 15.33
CA THR A 214 -16.43 -13.26 16.18
C THR A 214 -17.32 -12.37 17.05
N GLY A 215 -18.57 -12.13 16.61
CA GLY A 215 -19.47 -11.16 17.22
C GLY A 215 -19.10 -9.72 16.91
N ILE A 216 -18.25 -9.51 15.91
CA ILE A 216 -17.70 -8.21 15.53
C ILE A 216 -18.21 -7.82 14.16
N SER A 217 -18.62 -6.56 14.00
CA SER A 217 -19.03 -6.05 12.69
C SER A 217 -17.86 -6.12 11.69
N PRO A 218 -18.04 -6.78 10.53
CA PRO A 218 -16.98 -6.96 9.54
C PRO A 218 -16.60 -5.68 8.77
N SER A 219 -17.36 -4.60 8.99
CA SER A 219 -17.15 -3.28 8.37
C SER A 219 -16.23 -2.38 9.21
N ILE A 220 -15.86 -2.80 10.42
CA ILE A 220 -14.97 -2.04 11.31
C ILE A 220 -13.51 -2.20 10.84
N PHE A 221 -12.78 -1.09 10.81
CA PHE A 221 -11.36 -1.08 10.52
C PHE A 221 -10.55 -1.30 11.80
N TYR A 222 -9.54 -2.16 11.70
CA TYR A 222 -8.56 -2.44 12.73
C TYR A 222 -7.16 -2.10 12.25
N THR A 223 -6.27 -1.83 13.19
CA THR A 223 -4.84 -1.75 12.92
C THR A 223 -4.31 -3.10 12.41
N PHE A 224 -3.11 -3.13 11.84
CA PHE A 224 -2.49 -4.40 11.44
C PHE A 224 -2.28 -5.36 12.61
N ILE A 225 -2.09 -4.83 13.83
CA ILE A 225 -2.03 -5.64 15.04
C ILE A 225 -3.39 -6.27 15.31
N GLY A 226 -4.47 -5.49 15.23
CA GLY A 226 -5.82 -6.02 15.42
C GLY A 226 -6.21 -7.06 14.38
N ASP A 227 -5.84 -6.83 13.12
CA ASP A 227 -6.07 -7.80 12.05
C ASP A 227 -5.30 -9.11 12.27
N ILE A 228 -4.02 -9.06 12.68
CA ILE A 228 -3.26 -10.29 12.99
C ILE A 228 -3.76 -10.95 14.28
N PHE A 229 -4.18 -10.17 15.28
CA PHE A 229 -4.82 -10.66 16.51
C PHE A 229 -6.13 -11.40 16.20
N SER A 230 -6.90 -10.94 15.23
CA SER A 230 -8.10 -11.64 14.83
C SER A 230 -7.80 -13.08 14.36
N ASP A 231 -6.64 -13.33 13.74
CA ASP A 231 -6.25 -14.67 13.29
C ASP A 231 -5.65 -15.53 14.40
N PHE A 232 -4.81 -14.95 15.28
CA PHE A 232 -3.93 -15.72 16.17
C PHE A 232 -4.09 -15.42 17.66
N GLY A 233 -4.94 -14.47 18.04
CA GLY A 233 -5.09 -14.01 19.43
C GLY A 233 -3.75 -13.58 20.04
N PHE A 234 -3.44 -14.06 21.25
CA PHE A 234 -2.24 -13.66 21.97
C PHE A 234 -0.91 -14.07 21.29
N LEU A 235 -0.94 -15.00 20.33
CA LEU A 235 0.26 -15.37 19.55
C LEU A 235 0.73 -14.25 18.61
N THR A 236 -0.07 -13.21 18.39
CA THR A 236 0.29 -12.04 17.59
C THR A 236 1.53 -11.32 18.12
N ILE A 237 1.69 -11.20 19.44
CA ILE A 237 2.85 -10.53 20.06
C ILE A 237 4.16 -11.26 19.74
N PRO A 238 4.33 -12.55 20.09
CA PRO A 238 5.56 -13.27 19.76
C PRO A 238 5.79 -13.35 18.25
N PHE A 239 4.73 -13.43 17.43
CA PHE A 239 4.83 -13.40 15.97
C PHE A 239 5.47 -12.09 15.46
N ILE A 240 4.95 -10.93 15.86
CA ILE A 240 5.46 -9.61 15.45
C ILE A 240 6.91 -9.40 15.95
N LEU A 241 7.20 -9.78 17.20
CA LEU A 241 8.54 -9.65 17.78
C LEU A 241 9.55 -10.53 17.04
N THR A 242 9.17 -11.75 16.69
CA THR A 242 10.03 -12.69 15.95
C THR A 242 10.38 -12.15 14.56
N ILE A 243 9.38 -11.66 13.82
CA ILE A 243 9.61 -11.05 12.49
C ILE A 243 10.53 -9.84 12.62
N SER A 244 10.24 -8.93 13.56
CA SER A 244 11.04 -7.73 13.80
C SER A 244 12.50 -8.08 14.12
N PHE A 245 12.72 -9.08 14.98
CA PHE A 245 14.05 -9.54 15.37
C PHE A 245 14.83 -10.11 14.17
N ILE A 246 14.20 -10.97 13.37
CA ILE A 246 14.83 -11.56 12.17
C ILE A 246 15.24 -10.45 11.19
N LEU A 247 14.35 -9.49 10.92
CA LEU A 247 14.60 -8.40 9.97
C LEU A 247 15.74 -7.48 10.43
N ILE A 248 15.75 -7.08 11.71
CA ILE A 248 16.83 -6.25 12.27
C ILE A 248 18.17 -6.96 12.14
N ARG A 249 18.25 -8.26 12.49
CA ARG A 249 19.49 -9.04 12.43
C ARG A 249 20.07 -9.15 11.02
N ARG A 250 19.23 -9.11 9.98
CA ARG A 250 19.67 -9.18 8.57
C ARG A 250 20.37 -7.90 8.09
N ILE A 251 20.12 -6.76 8.72
CA ILE A 251 20.55 -5.43 8.21
C ILE A 251 21.47 -4.72 9.20
N TYR A 252 21.29 -4.95 10.51
CA TYR A 252 22.02 -4.23 11.56
C TYR A 252 23.54 -4.35 11.41
N ARG A 253 24.23 -3.20 11.42
CA ARG A 253 25.69 -3.05 11.29
C ARG A 253 26.30 -3.70 10.04
N LYS A 254 25.52 -3.97 8.99
CA LYS A 254 26.05 -4.45 7.71
C LYS A 254 26.53 -3.28 6.85
N ARG A 255 27.75 -3.37 6.32
CA ARG A 255 28.32 -2.36 5.39
C ARG A 255 27.73 -2.44 3.97
N ILE A 256 27.35 -3.65 3.58
CA ILE A 256 26.72 -3.95 2.28
C ILE A 256 25.46 -4.74 2.59
N VAL A 257 24.34 -4.29 2.04
CA VAL A 257 23.03 -4.94 2.19
C VAL A 257 22.46 -5.20 0.81
N SER A 258 21.99 -6.40 0.55
CA SER A 258 21.32 -6.73 -0.71
C SER A 258 19.96 -6.03 -0.80
N SER A 259 19.55 -5.64 -2.00
CA SER A 259 18.24 -5.02 -2.26
C SER A 259 17.07 -5.85 -1.74
N ASN A 260 17.16 -7.19 -1.75
CA ASN A 260 16.11 -8.07 -1.20
C ASN A 260 15.90 -7.89 0.30
N HIS A 261 16.99 -7.89 1.08
CA HIS A 261 16.90 -7.66 2.52
C HIS A 261 16.35 -6.26 2.82
N LEU A 262 16.75 -5.24 2.04
CA LEU A 262 16.19 -3.89 2.17
C LEU A 262 14.70 -3.85 1.82
N TYR A 263 14.26 -4.64 0.84
CA TYR A 263 12.85 -4.71 0.50
C TYR A 263 12.00 -5.36 1.58
N TRP A 264 12.49 -6.42 2.24
CA TRP A 264 11.79 -6.98 3.39
C TRP A 264 11.62 -5.96 4.52
N LEU A 265 12.65 -5.14 4.78
CA LEU A 265 12.54 -4.02 5.71
C LEU A 265 11.57 -2.94 5.21
N TYR A 266 11.54 -2.68 3.91
CA TYR A 266 10.58 -1.77 3.30
C TYR A 266 9.13 -2.27 3.48
N VAL A 267 8.84 -3.54 3.22
CA VAL A 267 7.50 -4.13 3.41
C VAL A 267 7.09 -4.04 4.88
N TRP A 268 8.01 -4.36 5.80
CA TRP A 268 7.78 -4.22 7.24
C TRP A 268 7.56 -2.76 7.66
N GLY A 269 8.38 -1.83 7.14
CA GLY A 269 8.24 -0.41 7.39
C GLY A 269 6.91 0.13 6.87
N MET A 270 6.46 -0.31 5.69
CA MET A 270 5.15 0.02 5.15
C MET A 270 4.02 -0.47 6.05
N LEU A 271 4.13 -1.69 6.56
CA LEU A 271 3.21 -2.23 7.54
C LEU A 271 3.16 -1.36 8.80
N CYS A 272 4.31 -0.92 9.33
CA CYS A 272 4.33 -0.06 10.51
C CYS A 272 3.74 1.34 10.27
N ILE A 273 4.05 2.00 9.15
CA ILE A 273 3.60 3.38 8.90
C ILE A 273 2.14 3.48 8.43
N THR A 274 1.61 2.43 7.79
CA THR A 274 0.19 2.41 7.34
C THR A 274 -0.70 1.62 8.29
N GLY A 275 -0.12 0.64 8.99
CA GLY A 275 -0.83 -0.33 9.81
C GLY A 275 -1.50 0.23 11.05
N PHE A 276 -1.21 1.46 11.47
CA PHE A 276 -2.01 2.12 12.51
C PHE A 276 -3.44 2.43 12.02
N THR A 277 -3.67 2.49 10.70
CA THR A 277 -5.01 2.69 10.12
C THR A 277 -5.65 1.37 9.69
N CYS A 278 -4.92 0.56 8.91
CA CYS A 278 -5.40 -0.73 8.43
C CYS A 278 -4.27 -1.63 7.95
N TYR A 279 -4.51 -2.94 7.91
CA TYR A 279 -3.58 -3.86 7.27
C TYR A 279 -3.70 -3.83 5.74
N THR A 280 -2.77 -3.13 5.08
CA THR A 280 -2.77 -2.90 3.63
C THR A 280 -2.53 -4.15 2.77
N TYR A 281 -1.97 -5.25 3.32
CA TYR A 281 -1.69 -6.50 2.59
C TYR A 281 -2.68 -7.64 2.87
N LYS A 282 -3.67 -7.40 3.74
CA LYS A 282 -4.64 -8.40 4.24
C LYS A 282 -5.48 -9.08 3.16
N VAL A 283 -5.84 -8.34 2.11
CA VAL A 283 -6.72 -8.88 1.06
C VAL A 283 -5.97 -9.90 0.21
N TYR A 284 -6.64 -10.98 -0.20
CA TYR A 284 -6.05 -12.07 -0.99
C TYR A 284 -5.24 -11.54 -2.20
N SER A 285 -5.84 -10.64 -3.00
CA SER A 285 -5.17 -10.03 -4.15
C SER A 285 -3.95 -9.19 -3.76
N ALA A 286 -4.01 -8.49 -2.63
CA ALA A 286 -2.91 -7.66 -2.15
C ALA A 286 -1.71 -8.52 -1.69
N SER A 287 -1.97 -9.65 -1.05
CA SER A 287 -0.94 -10.64 -0.70
C SER A 287 -0.26 -11.22 -1.95
N LEU A 288 -1.03 -11.50 -3.00
CA LEU A 288 -0.50 -11.95 -4.29
C LEU A 288 0.36 -10.85 -4.96
N ASP A 289 -0.10 -9.61 -4.98
CA ASP A 289 0.66 -8.48 -5.55
C ASP A 289 1.98 -8.26 -4.78
N LEU A 290 1.97 -8.43 -3.45
CA LEU A 290 3.17 -8.39 -2.62
C LEU A 290 4.14 -9.52 -2.99
N LEU A 291 3.64 -10.75 -3.21
CA LEU A 291 4.45 -11.87 -3.65
C LEU A 291 5.07 -11.61 -5.03
N CYS A 292 4.33 -11.06 -5.98
CA CYS A 292 4.86 -10.65 -7.29
C CYS A 292 6.03 -9.66 -7.14
N GLY A 293 5.89 -8.68 -6.24
CA GLY A 293 6.96 -7.73 -5.92
C GLY A 293 8.21 -8.41 -5.34
N LEU A 294 8.01 -9.36 -4.42
CA LEU A 294 9.10 -10.15 -3.84
C LEU A 294 9.85 -10.97 -4.91
N ILE A 295 9.14 -11.61 -5.84
CA ILE A 295 9.74 -12.39 -6.92
C ILE A 295 10.58 -11.50 -7.85
N ILE A 296 10.05 -10.35 -8.29
CA ILE A 296 10.82 -9.45 -9.15
C ILE A 296 12.09 -8.98 -8.46
N LEU A 297 12.02 -8.62 -7.18
CA LEU A 297 13.22 -8.21 -6.47
C LEU A 297 14.23 -9.33 -6.30
N TYR A 298 13.75 -10.55 -6.04
CA TYR A 298 14.61 -11.70 -6.02
C TYR A 298 15.41 -11.86 -7.34
N LEU A 299 14.76 -11.64 -8.48
CA LEU A 299 15.40 -11.72 -9.80
C LEU A 299 16.42 -10.60 -10.06
N ILE A 300 16.17 -9.36 -9.60
CA ILE A 300 17.08 -8.22 -9.82
C ILE A 300 18.09 -8.01 -8.69
N ASN A 301 18.12 -8.91 -7.71
CA ASN A 301 18.84 -8.75 -6.44
C ASN A 301 20.25 -8.19 -6.63
N SER A 302 20.54 -7.07 -5.98
CA SER A 302 21.82 -6.37 -6.13
C SER A 302 22.40 -5.93 -4.79
N PRO A 303 23.73 -5.96 -4.61
CA PRO A 303 24.37 -5.45 -3.40
C PRO A 303 24.38 -3.92 -3.39
N LEU A 304 23.92 -3.30 -2.30
CA LEU A 304 23.96 -1.86 -2.05
C LEU A 304 24.97 -1.55 -0.94
N GLY A 305 25.87 -0.60 -1.15
CA GLY A 305 26.90 -0.21 -0.19
C GLY A 305 27.06 1.30 -0.02
N ILE A 306 27.34 1.73 1.21
CA ILE A 306 27.70 3.12 1.55
C ILE A 306 29.20 3.26 1.29
N ASN A 307 29.60 4.11 0.33
CA ASN A 307 31.00 4.36 -0.11
C ASN A 307 31.69 3.30 -0.99
N SER A 308 30.94 2.40 -1.64
CA SER A 308 31.55 1.51 -2.61
C SER A 308 31.76 2.20 -3.95
N ARG A 309 33.02 2.34 -4.40
CA ARG A 309 33.35 2.58 -5.83
C ARG A 309 32.74 1.52 -6.76
N LYS A 310 32.16 0.44 -6.21
CA LYS A 310 31.40 -0.62 -6.88
C LYS A 310 29.87 -0.54 -6.68
N ASN A 311 29.24 0.64 -6.65
CA ASN A 311 27.79 0.73 -6.98
C ASN A 311 27.54 0.50 -8.49
N ARG A 312 28.18 -0.54 -9.06
CA ARG A 312 27.74 -1.14 -10.31
C ARG A 312 26.62 -2.07 -9.90
N ILE A 313 25.38 -1.70 -10.17
CA ILE A 313 24.32 -2.69 -10.32
C ILE A 313 24.67 -3.41 -11.63
N PRO A 314 25.21 -4.63 -11.63
CA PRO A 314 25.35 -5.37 -12.88
C PRO A 314 23.94 -5.84 -13.22
N LEU A 315 23.40 -5.37 -14.34
CA LEU A 315 22.19 -5.92 -14.93
C LEU A 315 22.48 -7.30 -15.56
N TYR A 316 23.06 -8.27 -14.83
CA TYR A 316 23.25 -9.67 -15.24
C TYR A 316 23.59 -10.56 -14.02
N PRO A 317 23.25 -11.87 -14.04
CA PRO A 317 23.21 -12.70 -12.83
C PRO A 317 24.60 -12.91 -12.23
N TYR A 318 24.68 -12.71 -10.91
CA TYR A 318 25.88 -12.90 -10.11
C TYR A 318 26.21 -14.39 -10.02
N ASN A 319 27.24 -14.82 -10.74
CA ASN A 319 27.74 -16.20 -10.69
C ASN A 319 28.66 -16.34 -9.48
N ASP A 320 28.22 -17.11 -8.48
CA ASP A 320 28.97 -17.41 -7.26
C ASP A 320 30.08 -18.42 -7.58
N ARG A 321 31.23 -17.94 -8.08
CA ARG A 321 32.48 -18.71 -8.04
C ARG A 321 33.60 -17.79 -7.60
N LYS A 322 33.92 -17.89 -6.31
CA LYS A 322 35.27 -18.13 -5.76
C LYS A 322 35.29 -17.73 -4.29
N ARG A 323 35.32 -18.74 -3.43
CA ARG A 323 36.10 -18.70 -2.20
C ARG A 323 36.91 -19.98 -2.15
N ASN A 324 38.22 -19.81 -2.34
CA ASN A 324 39.24 -20.69 -1.78
C ASN A 324 39.23 -20.53 -0.26
#